data_AF-A0A9D4SSD4-F1
#
_entry.id   AF-A0A9D4SSD4-F1
#
_cell.length_a   1.000
_cell.length_b   1.000
_cell.length_c   1.000
_cell.angle_alpha   90.00
_cell.angle_beta   90.00
_cell.angle_gamma   90.00
#
_symmetry.space_group_name_H-M   'P 1'
#
loop_
_entity.id
_entity.type
_entity.pdbx_description
1 polymer ?
#
loop_
_entity_poly.entity_id
_entity_poly.type
_entity_poly.pdbx_seq_one_letter_code
_entity_poly.pdbx_strand_id
1 'polypeptide(L)'
;MVSNHGGRQLDCVPATIDVLPDVVRAVGHRCEVYVDGGVRLGTDVVKAIALGARAVFVGRPVLYGLAYSGEEGVVKVLDILRAETDRAMALMGEADIMESQSLAVASCTNVNPARTVADIEKMGMAKLSPGPRFYYSMGADEERTLAENMQAFKGLRLLPRLLRGVVNRSLETVLLGQRVSLPVGISPTAFHKVAHPDGEAATARAAAKAGTVMIVSISSTTSLEDVREAAPNALLWFQLCIFADRTITHRLVRRAEEAGYSAIVYAADIPVGGSNSEKFGDFLKDYMEDLG
;
A
#
# COMPACT_ATOMS: atom_id res chain seq x y z
N MET A 1 3.45 9.12 -7.16
CA MET A 1 2.48 8.32 -6.38
C MET A 1 1.45 9.28 -5.80
N VAL A 2 0.16 9.01 -6.00
CA VAL A 2 -0.95 9.76 -5.43
C VAL A 2 -1.25 9.15 -4.07
N SER A 3 -0.95 9.87 -3.00
CA SER A 3 -1.16 9.44 -1.62
C SER A 3 -1.62 10.62 -0.77
N ASN A 4 -2.41 10.34 0.26
CA ASN A 4 -2.70 11.24 1.37
C ASN A 4 -2.29 10.61 2.72
N HIS A 5 -1.30 9.69 2.68
CA HIS A 5 -0.86 8.87 3.82
C HIS A 5 -2.01 8.12 4.52
N GLY A 6 -3.04 7.73 3.75
CA GLY A 6 -4.22 7.05 4.27
C GLY A 6 -5.00 7.88 5.29
N GLY A 7 -5.02 9.21 5.13
CA GLY A 7 -5.71 10.15 6.03
C GLY A 7 -5.05 10.31 7.40
N ARG A 8 -3.75 9.99 7.53
CA ARG A 8 -3.02 10.02 8.81
C ARG A 8 -2.53 11.41 9.20
N GLN A 9 -2.15 12.23 8.23
CA GLN A 9 -1.44 13.50 8.49
C GLN A 9 -2.41 14.67 8.60
N LEU A 10 -3.37 14.75 7.70
CA LEU A 10 -4.34 15.83 7.60
C LEU A 10 -5.71 15.26 7.24
N ASP A 11 -6.75 15.66 7.98
CA ASP A 11 -8.12 15.34 7.65
C ASP A 11 -8.71 16.36 6.66
N CYS A 12 -9.89 16.07 6.11
CA CYS A 12 -10.58 16.91 5.11
C CYS A 12 -9.80 17.09 3.80
N VAL A 13 -8.92 16.15 3.44
CA VAL A 13 -8.29 16.08 2.12
C VAL A 13 -9.01 15.07 1.21
N PRO A 14 -9.00 15.26 -0.11
CA PRO A 14 -9.67 14.35 -1.04
C PRO A 14 -9.19 12.90 -0.93
N ALA A 15 -10.08 11.96 -1.21
CA ALA A 15 -9.70 10.56 -1.38
C ALA A 15 -8.79 10.41 -2.60
N THR A 16 -7.77 9.56 -2.48
CA THR A 16 -6.71 9.44 -3.51
C THR A 16 -7.25 8.96 -4.86
N ILE A 17 -8.29 8.12 -4.85
CA ILE A 17 -8.93 7.63 -6.06
C ILE A 17 -9.76 8.71 -6.80
N ASP A 18 -10.29 9.71 -6.08
CA ASP A 18 -11.09 10.78 -6.68
C ASP A 18 -10.21 11.75 -7.47
N VAL A 19 -8.97 12.00 -7.00
CA VAL A 19 -8.01 12.89 -7.68
C VAL A 19 -7.14 12.16 -8.71
N LEU A 20 -7.12 10.82 -8.70
CA LEU A 20 -6.28 10.01 -9.59
C LEU A 20 -6.49 10.36 -11.08
N PRO A 21 -7.71 10.49 -11.63
CA PRO A 21 -7.90 10.78 -13.05
C PRO A 21 -7.33 12.14 -13.48
N ASP A 22 -7.40 13.14 -12.59
CA ASP A 22 -6.86 14.47 -12.86
C ASP A 22 -5.34 14.46 -12.85
N VAL A 23 -4.72 13.71 -11.94
CA VAL A 23 -3.27 13.51 -11.93
C VAL A 23 -2.81 12.78 -13.19
N VAL A 24 -3.47 11.68 -13.57
CA VAL A 24 -3.16 10.92 -14.79
C VAL A 24 -3.25 11.81 -16.03
N ARG A 25 -4.31 12.62 -16.14
CA ARG A 25 -4.48 13.57 -17.24
C ARG A 25 -3.38 14.64 -17.26
N ALA A 26 -3.02 15.16 -16.09
CA ALA A 26 -1.99 16.20 -15.98
C ALA A 26 -0.60 15.68 -16.36
N VAL A 27 -0.21 14.47 -15.93
CA VAL A 27 1.12 13.93 -16.25
C VAL A 27 1.19 13.32 -17.65
N GLY A 28 0.08 12.79 -18.18
CA GLY A 28 0.03 12.09 -19.46
C GLY A 28 0.97 10.89 -19.47
N HIS A 29 1.72 10.72 -20.56
CA HIS A 29 2.68 9.61 -20.71
C HIS A 29 4.09 9.90 -20.16
N ARG A 30 4.28 11.00 -19.42
CA ARG A 30 5.61 11.43 -18.95
C ARG A 30 6.16 10.57 -17.82
N CYS A 31 5.28 9.94 -17.04
CA CYS A 31 5.66 9.03 -15.97
C CYS A 31 4.54 8.04 -15.64
N GLU A 32 4.90 6.96 -14.95
CA GLU A 32 3.93 6.05 -14.35
C GLU A 32 3.23 6.72 -13.16
N VAL A 33 1.92 6.50 -13.03
CA VAL A 33 1.14 6.94 -11.87
C VAL A 33 0.81 5.75 -11.00
N TYR A 34 1.07 5.86 -9.70
CA TYR A 34 0.64 4.87 -8.70
C TYR A 34 -0.34 5.53 -7.75
N VAL A 35 -1.23 4.75 -7.14
CA VAL A 35 -2.13 5.23 -6.08
C VAL A 35 -1.90 4.45 -4.79
N ASP A 36 -1.89 5.15 -3.67
CA ASP A 36 -1.69 4.60 -2.33
C ASP A 36 -2.85 5.06 -1.43
N GLY A 37 -3.43 4.12 -0.68
CA GLY A 37 -4.54 4.39 0.23
C GLY A 37 -5.91 3.85 -0.23
N GLY A 38 -6.76 3.51 0.76
CA GLY A 38 -8.16 3.12 0.56
C GLY A 38 -8.44 1.71 0.01
N VAL A 39 -7.49 1.08 -0.67
CA VAL A 39 -7.65 -0.24 -1.31
C VAL A 39 -7.92 -1.35 -0.28
N ARG A 40 -8.99 -2.14 -0.49
CA ARG A 40 -9.34 -3.30 0.36
C ARG A 40 -9.77 -4.54 -0.41
N LEU A 41 -10.17 -4.40 -1.65
CA LEU A 41 -10.66 -5.49 -2.49
C LEU A 41 -9.89 -5.56 -3.81
N GLY A 42 -9.86 -6.73 -4.44
CA GLY A 42 -9.33 -6.86 -5.80
C GLY A 42 -10.07 -6.00 -6.84
N THR A 43 -11.35 -5.73 -6.63
CA THR A 43 -12.09 -4.77 -7.50
C THR A 43 -11.59 -3.34 -7.34
N ASP A 44 -11.02 -2.96 -6.20
CA ASP A 44 -10.41 -1.63 -6.00
C ASP A 44 -9.12 -1.49 -6.81
N VAL A 45 -8.34 -2.58 -6.90
CA VAL A 45 -7.17 -2.68 -7.78
C VAL A 45 -7.57 -2.45 -9.24
N VAL A 46 -8.58 -3.18 -9.73
CA VAL A 46 -9.07 -3.03 -11.12
C VAL A 46 -9.60 -1.62 -11.38
N LYS A 47 -10.36 -1.03 -10.45
CA LYS A 47 -10.86 0.36 -10.59
C LYS A 47 -9.73 1.36 -10.69
N ALA A 48 -8.71 1.27 -9.84
CA ALA A 48 -7.57 2.18 -9.88
C ALA A 48 -6.80 2.05 -11.20
N ILE A 49 -6.58 0.83 -11.68
CA ILE A 49 -5.90 0.59 -12.95
C ILE A 49 -6.74 1.13 -14.11
N ALA A 50 -8.05 0.90 -14.10
CA ALA A 50 -8.96 1.46 -15.11
C ALA A 50 -8.95 3.00 -15.14
N LEU A 51 -8.72 3.65 -14.00
CA LEU A 51 -8.55 5.10 -13.89
C LEU A 51 -7.14 5.60 -14.25
N GLY A 52 -6.26 4.72 -14.72
CA GLY A 52 -4.93 5.06 -15.25
C GLY A 52 -3.78 4.87 -14.27
N ALA A 53 -4.01 4.29 -13.09
CA ALA A 53 -2.90 3.84 -12.26
C ALA A 53 -2.17 2.65 -12.92
N ARG A 54 -0.87 2.60 -12.70
CA ARG A 54 0.00 1.48 -13.08
C ARG A 54 -0.02 0.36 -12.04
N ALA A 55 -0.12 0.74 -10.78
CA ALA A 55 -0.24 -0.16 -9.63
C ALA A 55 -0.86 0.59 -8.45
N VAL A 56 -1.38 -0.19 -7.49
CA VAL A 56 -1.84 0.32 -6.19
C VAL A 56 -0.90 -0.08 -5.07
N PHE A 57 -0.92 0.65 -3.96
CA PHE A 57 -0.13 0.35 -2.77
C PHE A 57 -1.02 0.18 -1.54
N VAL A 58 -0.73 -0.86 -0.74
CA VAL A 58 -1.49 -1.22 0.48
C VAL A 58 -0.64 -1.11 1.74
N GLY A 59 -1.11 -0.33 2.72
CA GLY A 59 -0.43 -0.10 4.00
C GLY A 59 -1.03 -0.89 5.17
N ARG A 60 -2.05 -0.33 5.85
CA ARG A 60 -2.68 -0.94 7.05
C ARG A 60 -3.05 -2.43 6.94
N PRO A 61 -3.63 -2.93 5.82
CA PRO A 61 -3.88 -4.37 5.66
C PRO A 61 -2.65 -5.24 5.89
N VAL A 62 -1.49 -4.79 5.42
CA VAL A 62 -0.21 -5.51 5.56
C VAL A 62 0.23 -5.54 7.01
N LEU A 63 0.11 -4.44 7.75
CA LEU A 63 0.43 -4.39 9.18
C LEU A 63 -0.47 -5.32 9.99
N TYR A 64 -1.77 -5.38 9.68
CA TYR A 64 -2.66 -6.32 10.35
C TYR A 64 -2.42 -7.77 9.94
N GLY A 65 -2.07 -8.03 8.67
CA GLY A 65 -1.59 -9.34 8.24
C GLY A 65 -0.36 -9.77 9.03
N LEU A 66 0.61 -8.87 9.18
CA LEU A 66 1.83 -9.09 9.95
C LEU A 66 1.51 -9.40 11.42
N ALA A 67 0.62 -8.64 12.06
CA ALA A 67 0.17 -8.91 13.43
C ALA A 67 -0.59 -10.25 13.55
N TYR A 68 -1.35 -10.62 12.51
CA TYR A 68 -2.14 -11.85 12.50
C TYR A 68 -1.25 -13.10 12.50
N SER A 69 -0.26 -13.17 11.62
CA SER A 69 0.54 -14.40 11.45
C SER A 69 1.94 -14.16 10.87
N GLY A 70 2.56 -13.02 11.18
CA GLY A 70 3.88 -12.67 10.67
C GLY A 70 3.90 -12.59 9.14
N GLU A 71 4.98 -13.07 8.54
CA GLU A 71 5.17 -13.14 7.09
C GLU A 71 3.99 -13.81 6.36
N GLU A 72 3.51 -14.96 6.86
CA GLU A 72 2.41 -15.70 6.23
C GLU A 72 1.09 -14.92 6.24
N GLY A 73 0.88 -14.08 7.24
CA GLY A 73 -0.27 -13.19 7.28
C GLY A 73 -0.20 -12.09 6.23
N VAL A 74 1.00 -11.55 5.95
CA VAL A 74 1.22 -10.59 4.85
C VAL A 74 1.02 -11.27 3.49
N VAL A 75 1.59 -12.46 3.29
CA VAL A 75 1.40 -13.26 2.06
C VAL A 75 -0.10 -13.48 1.81
N LYS A 76 -0.85 -13.86 2.86
CA LYS A 76 -2.29 -14.10 2.75
C LYS A 76 -3.09 -12.85 2.32
N VAL A 77 -2.71 -11.65 2.79
CA VAL A 77 -3.33 -10.39 2.34
C VAL A 77 -3.09 -10.18 0.84
N LEU A 78 -1.85 -10.36 0.39
CA LEU A 78 -1.48 -10.20 -1.02
C LEU A 78 -2.15 -11.25 -1.91
N ASP A 79 -2.26 -12.49 -1.44
CA ASP A 79 -2.93 -13.58 -2.17
C ASP A 79 -4.44 -13.39 -2.28
N ILE A 80 -5.09 -12.84 -1.25
CA ILE A 80 -6.51 -12.46 -1.35
C ILE A 80 -6.68 -11.39 -2.42
N LEU A 81 -5.87 -10.32 -2.38
CA LEU A 81 -5.95 -9.25 -3.38
C LEU A 81 -5.64 -9.77 -4.79
N ARG A 82 -4.65 -10.65 -4.95
CA ARG A 82 -4.36 -11.35 -6.20
C ARG A 82 -5.57 -12.14 -6.71
N ALA A 83 -6.13 -13.02 -5.89
CA ALA A 83 -7.22 -13.90 -6.29
C ALA A 83 -8.50 -13.11 -6.62
N GLU A 84 -8.79 -12.06 -5.84
CA GLU A 84 -9.92 -11.18 -6.11
C GLU A 84 -9.71 -10.34 -7.38
N THR A 85 -8.50 -9.87 -7.64
CA THR A 85 -8.16 -9.09 -8.86
C THR A 85 -8.30 -9.97 -10.10
N ASP A 86 -7.72 -11.18 -10.08
CA ASP A 86 -7.84 -12.16 -11.17
C ASP A 86 -9.31 -12.51 -11.45
N ARG A 87 -10.10 -12.76 -10.39
CA ARG A 87 -11.54 -13.04 -10.52
C ARG A 87 -12.30 -11.83 -11.09
N ALA A 88 -12.00 -10.62 -10.61
CA ALA A 88 -12.64 -9.41 -11.09
C ALA A 88 -12.35 -9.19 -12.58
N MET A 89 -11.10 -9.34 -13.02
CA MET A 89 -10.73 -9.29 -14.43
C MET A 89 -11.45 -10.34 -15.28
N ALA A 90 -11.48 -11.60 -14.81
CA ALA A 90 -12.15 -12.67 -15.53
C ALA A 90 -13.64 -12.35 -15.75
N LEU A 91 -14.31 -11.85 -14.71
CA LEU A 91 -15.72 -11.43 -14.78
C LEU A 91 -15.93 -10.17 -15.64
N MET A 92 -14.91 -9.32 -15.74
CA MET A 92 -14.89 -8.16 -16.63
C MET A 92 -14.60 -8.51 -18.09
N GLY A 93 -14.25 -9.78 -18.36
CA GLY A 93 -13.88 -10.22 -19.69
C GLY A 93 -12.48 -9.78 -20.08
N GLU A 94 -11.53 -9.66 -19.14
CA GLU A 94 -10.16 -9.19 -19.40
C GLU A 94 -9.12 -10.28 -19.20
N ALA A 95 -8.20 -10.40 -20.15
CA ALA A 95 -7.11 -11.38 -20.13
C ALA A 95 -5.80 -10.78 -19.60
N ASP A 96 -5.58 -9.47 -19.77
CA ASP A 96 -4.42 -8.74 -19.24
C ASP A 96 -4.91 -7.54 -18.43
N ILE A 97 -4.39 -7.38 -17.21
CA ILE A 97 -4.81 -6.32 -16.29
C ILE A 97 -4.56 -4.93 -16.87
N MET A 98 -3.58 -4.80 -17.76
CA MET A 98 -3.28 -3.54 -18.40
C MET A 98 -4.31 -3.15 -19.48
N GLU A 99 -5.18 -4.07 -19.92
CA GLU A 99 -6.32 -3.75 -20.80
C GLU A 99 -7.43 -2.96 -20.07
N SER A 100 -7.48 -3.01 -18.73
CA SER A 100 -8.50 -2.33 -17.93
C SER A 100 -8.48 -0.81 -18.10
N GLN A 101 -7.37 -0.22 -18.56
CA GLN A 101 -7.17 1.22 -18.76
C GLN A 101 -8.10 1.85 -19.82
N SER A 102 -8.90 1.03 -20.53
CA SER A 102 -9.84 1.47 -21.58
C SER A 102 -11.31 1.52 -21.13
N LEU A 103 -11.60 1.28 -19.85
CA LEU A 103 -12.96 1.09 -19.35
C LEU A 103 -13.64 2.39 -18.88
N ALA A 104 -14.95 2.50 -19.13
CA ALA A 104 -15.81 3.48 -18.50
C ALA A 104 -16.31 2.96 -17.14
N VAL A 105 -16.25 3.81 -16.12
CA VAL A 105 -16.79 3.54 -14.78
C VAL A 105 -18.20 4.13 -14.70
N ALA A 106 -19.19 3.35 -14.26
CA ALA A 106 -20.57 3.80 -14.06
C ALA A 106 -20.99 3.68 -12.57
N SER A 107 -22.19 4.17 -12.20
CA SER A 107 -22.70 4.12 -10.81
C SER A 107 -23.85 3.11 -10.63
N CYS A 108 -23.82 2.31 -9.54
CA CYS A 108 -24.93 1.58 -8.84
C CYS A 108 -24.54 0.21 -8.23
N THR A 109 -25.07 -0.13 -7.06
CA THR A 109 -24.52 -0.91 -5.89
C THR A 109 -24.35 -2.45 -5.93
N ASN A 110 -23.20 -2.88 -5.35
CA ASN A 110 -22.77 -4.05 -4.53
C ASN A 110 -23.01 -5.53 -4.89
N VAL A 111 -21.92 -6.33 -4.71
CA VAL A 111 -21.93 -7.75 -4.27
C VAL A 111 -20.63 -8.10 -3.48
N ASN A 112 -20.70 -9.04 -2.53
CA ASN A 112 -19.62 -9.62 -1.70
C ASN A 112 -19.65 -11.17 -1.78
N PRO A 113 -18.52 -11.92 -1.64
CA PRO A 113 -18.46 -12.94 -0.57
C PRO A 113 -17.07 -13.31 0.06
N ALA A 114 -17.11 -13.70 1.35
CA ALA A 114 -16.29 -14.56 2.25
C ALA A 114 -14.76 -14.83 2.06
N ARG A 115 -13.98 -14.62 3.15
CA ARG A 115 -12.50 -14.67 3.39
C ARG A 115 -11.72 -13.49 2.83
N THR A 116 -12.04 -12.32 3.34
CA THR A 116 -11.61 -11.01 2.85
C THR A 116 -10.36 -10.48 3.57
N VAL A 117 -9.74 -9.43 3.00
CA VAL A 117 -8.73 -8.63 3.70
C VAL A 117 -9.27 -8.15 5.06
N ALA A 118 -10.54 -7.71 5.13
CA ALA A 118 -11.16 -7.23 6.35
C ALA A 118 -11.22 -8.28 7.48
N ASP A 119 -11.35 -9.57 7.12
CA ASP A 119 -11.28 -10.66 8.12
C ASP A 119 -9.88 -10.74 8.74
N ILE A 120 -8.82 -10.61 7.91
CA ILE A 120 -7.44 -10.55 8.39
C ILE A 120 -7.21 -9.30 9.23
N GLU A 121 -7.72 -8.15 8.81
CA GLU A 121 -7.61 -6.90 9.58
C GLU A 121 -8.18 -7.09 10.99
N LYS A 122 -9.39 -7.67 11.09
CA LYS A 122 -10.04 -7.95 12.37
C LYS A 122 -9.22 -8.92 13.23
N MET A 123 -8.70 -10.00 12.66
CA MET A 123 -7.92 -11.00 13.39
C MET A 123 -6.55 -10.46 13.83
N GLY A 124 -5.87 -9.67 12.99
CA GLY A 124 -4.60 -9.03 13.31
C GLY A 124 -4.76 -7.96 14.39
N MET A 125 -5.79 -7.11 14.25
CA MET A 125 -6.11 -6.07 15.24
C MET A 125 -6.38 -6.65 16.63
N ALA A 126 -7.02 -7.83 16.71
CA ALA A 126 -7.26 -8.52 17.97
C ALA A 126 -5.98 -8.99 18.69
N LYS A 127 -4.87 -9.18 17.96
CA LYS A 127 -3.57 -9.61 18.52
C LYS A 127 -2.68 -8.47 19.00
N LEU A 128 -2.92 -7.25 18.54
CA LEU A 128 -2.12 -6.08 18.92
C LEU A 128 -2.39 -5.65 20.37
N SER A 129 -1.36 -5.20 21.08
CA SER A 129 -1.53 -4.48 22.34
C SER A 129 -2.19 -3.11 22.10
N PRO A 130 -2.74 -2.45 23.13
CA PRO A 130 -3.51 -1.20 22.96
C PRO A 130 -2.77 -0.09 22.22
N GLY A 131 -1.48 0.13 22.49
CA GLY A 131 -0.66 1.17 21.84
C GLY A 131 -0.50 0.96 20.34
N PRO A 132 0.10 -0.16 19.87
CA PRO A 132 0.20 -0.49 18.45
C PRO A 132 -1.15 -0.53 17.73
N ARG A 133 -2.19 -1.03 18.40
CA ARG A 133 -3.55 -1.04 17.86
C ARG A 133 -4.02 0.38 17.55
N PHE A 134 -3.90 1.28 18.52
CA PHE A 134 -4.24 2.69 18.36
C PHE A 134 -3.40 3.35 17.26
N TYR A 135 -2.09 3.13 17.29
CA TYR A 135 -1.16 3.69 16.30
C TYR A 135 -1.50 3.28 14.86
N TYR A 136 -1.86 2.02 14.60
CA TYR A 136 -2.20 1.59 13.24
C TYR A 136 -3.61 1.98 12.80
N SER A 137 -4.58 2.04 13.73
CA SER A 137 -5.97 2.33 13.37
C SER A 137 -6.23 3.82 13.14
N MET A 138 -5.51 4.70 13.84
CA MET A 138 -5.77 6.14 13.84
C MET A 138 -5.62 6.83 12.47
N GLY A 139 -6.49 7.81 12.22
CA GLY A 139 -6.36 8.87 11.23
C GLY A 139 -6.04 10.22 11.87
N ALA A 140 -6.14 11.30 11.10
CA ALA A 140 -6.11 12.67 11.60
C ALA A 140 -7.51 13.11 12.03
N ASP A 141 -7.59 13.96 13.06
CA ASP A 141 -8.81 14.66 13.51
C ASP A 141 -10.04 13.74 13.67
N GLU A 142 -11.08 13.94 12.85
CA GLU A 142 -12.34 13.19 12.87
C GLU A 142 -12.31 11.95 11.97
N GLU A 143 -11.15 11.65 11.38
CA GLU A 143 -10.89 10.50 10.50
C GLU A 143 -11.79 10.45 9.26
N ARG A 144 -12.26 11.61 8.77
CA ARG A 144 -13.14 11.69 7.60
C ARG A 144 -12.44 11.21 6.35
N THR A 145 -11.26 11.74 6.05
CA THR A 145 -10.41 11.31 4.93
C THR A 145 -10.07 9.82 5.02
N LEU A 146 -9.84 9.28 6.21
CA LEU A 146 -9.59 7.85 6.40
C LEU A 146 -10.79 7.03 5.92
N ALA A 147 -12.00 7.39 6.34
CA ALA A 147 -13.23 6.74 5.91
C ALA A 147 -13.52 6.95 4.41
N GLU A 148 -13.36 8.17 3.92
CA GLU A 148 -13.61 8.56 2.53
C GLU A 148 -12.68 7.86 1.56
N ASN A 149 -11.41 7.66 1.90
CA ASN A 149 -10.47 6.86 1.12
C ASN A 149 -11.03 5.48 0.77
N MET A 150 -11.69 4.81 1.70
CA MET A 150 -12.32 3.50 1.47
C MET A 150 -13.68 3.64 0.78
N GLN A 151 -14.44 4.68 1.12
CA GLN A 151 -15.79 4.89 0.59
C GLN A 151 -15.79 5.29 -0.88
N ALA A 152 -14.80 6.07 -1.34
CA ALA A 152 -14.69 6.54 -2.72
C ALA A 152 -14.59 5.39 -3.72
N PHE A 153 -13.83 4.33 -3.40
CA PHE A 153 -13.79 3.11 -4.22
C PHE A 153 -15.17 2.42 -4.34
N LYS A 154 -16.01 2.51 -3.31
CA LYS A 154 -17.39 2.01 -3.34
C LYS A 154 -18.33 2.90 -4.15
N GLY A 155 -17.91 4.09 -4.58
CA GLY A 155 -18.65 4.93 -5.52
C GLY A 155 -18.53 4.45 -6.97
N LEU A 156 -17.42 3.80 -7.31
CA LEU A 156 -17.07 3.37 -8.67
C LEU A 156 -17.62 1.97 -9.00
N ARG A 157 -18.08 1.73 -10.24
CA ARG A 157 -18.45 0.39 -10.74
C ARG A 157 -17.71 0.02 -12.01
N LEU A 158 -17.47 -1.27 -12.14
CA LEU A 158 -16.86 -1.85 -13.32
C LEU A 158 -17.98 -2.28 -14.29
N LEU A 159 -17.79 -2.02 -15.59
CA LEU A 159 -18.71 -2.41 -16.66
C LEU A 159 -18.17 -3.65 -17.40
N PRO A 160 -18.73 -4.85 -17.17
CA PRO A 160 -18.22 -6.08 -17.79
C PRO A 160 -18.32 -6.07 -19.31
N ARG A 161 -17.31 -6.64 -19.97
CA ARG A 161 -17.32 -6.89 -21.42
C ARG A 161 -17.70 -8.35 -21.67
N LEU A 162 -18.86 -8.56 -22.26
CA LEU A 162 -19.41 -9.89 -22.50
C LEU A 162 -18.71 -10.56 -23.70
N LEU A 163 -18.70 -11.90 -23.69
CA LEU A 163 -18.21 -12.76 -24.79
C LEU A 163 -16.72 -12.57 -25.16
N ARG A 164 -15.86 -12.27 -24.17
CA ARG A 164 -14.39 -12.25 -24.33
C ARG A 164 -13.74 -13.53 -23.81
N GLY A 165 -12.68 -14.00 -24.48
CA GLY A 165 -11.91 -15.16 -24.06
C GLY A 165 -10.93 -14.82 -22.94
N VAL A 166 -11.15 -15.34 -21.73
CA VAL A 166 -10.36 -15.04 -20.52
C VAL A 166 -9.72 -16.29 -19.89
N VAL A 167 -9.46 -17.32 -20.69
CA VAL A 167 -8.90 -18.59 -20.19
C VAL A 167 -7.47 -18.41 -19.69
N ASN A 168 -6.64 -17.68 -20.45
CA ASN A 168 -5.27 -17.33 -20.07
C ASN A 168 -5.27 -15.90 -19.57
N ARG A 169 -5.00 -15.69 -18.28
CA ARG A 169 -4.99 -14.36 -17.66
C ARG A 169 -3.63 -14.03 -17.07
N SER A 170 -3.26 -12.75 -17.12
CA SER A 170 -2.05 -12.22 -16.52
C SER A 170 -2.33 -10.99 -15.68
N LEU A 171 -1.79 -10.99 -14.46
CA LEU A 171 -1.70 -9.81 -13.59
C LEU A 171 -0.31 -9.15 -13.67
N GLU A 172 0.58 -9.66 -14.53
CA GLU A 172 1.94 -9.14 -14.62
C GLU A 172 1.94 -7.70 -15.13
N THR A 173 2.82 -6.89 -14.57
CA THR A 173 3.10 -5.55 -15.10
C THR A 173 4.56 -5.19 -14.85
N VAL A 174 4.94 -3.98 -15.24
CA VAL A 174 6.30 -3.45 -15.04
C VAL A 174 6.21 -2.17 -14.23
N LEU A 175 6.97 -2.04 -13.14
CA LEU A 175 7.05 -0.83 -12.31
C LEU A 175 8.47 -0.27 -12.43
N LEU A 176 8.62 0.92 -13.00
CA LEU A 176 9.95 1.56 -13.22
C LEU A 176 10.96 0.62 -13.90
N GLY A 177 10.52 -0.14 -14.90
CA GLY A 177 11.36 -1.11 -15.63
C GLY A 177 11.51 -2.49 -14.96
N GLN A 178 10.99 -2.69 -13.75
CA GLN A 178 11.06 -3.98 -13.03
C GLN A 178 9.75 -4.76 -13.16
N ARG A 179 9.82 -6.03 -13.58
CA ARG A 179 8.63 -6.87 -13.71
C ARG A 179 8.10 -7.30 -12.34
N VAL A 180 6.79 -7.23 -12.16
CA VAL A 180 6.08 -7.72 -10.97
C VAL A 180 4.94 -8.64 -11.41
N SER A 181 4.59 -9.61 -10.57
CA SER A 181 3.54 -10.60 -10.83
C SER A 181 2.14 -10.13 -10.42
N LEU A 182 2.03 -8.95 -9.81
CA LEU A 182 0.79 -8.37 -9.30
C LEU A 182 0.93 -6.84 -9.25
N PRO A 183 -0.05 -6.04 -9.70
CA PRO A 183 0.01 -4.58 -9.65
C PRO A 183 -0.42 -4.04 -8.28
N VAL A 184 0.02 -4.71 -7.21
CA VAL A 184 -0.25 -4.36 -5.81
C VAL A 184 1.07 -4.37 -5.05
N GLY A 185 1.59 -3.19 -4.70
CA GLY A 185 2.77 -3.02 -3.87
C GLY A 185 2.43 -2.82 -2.39
N ILE A 186 3.44 -2.89 -1.54
CA ILE A 186 3.32 -2.58 -0.10
C ILE A 186 3.73 -1.12 0.14
N SER A 187 2.83 -0.34 0.74
CA SER A 187 3.05 1.09 1.06
C SER A 187 4.15 1.27 2.11
N PRO A 188 4.78 2.47 2.20
CA PRO A 188 5.76 2.78 3.23
C PRO A 188 5.10 2.95 4.61
N THR A 189 4.81 1.83 5.26
CA THR A 189 4.37 1.81 6.65
C THR A 189 5.57 1.70 7.59
N ALA A 190 5.47 2.35 8.75
CA ALA A 190 6.53 2.43 9.74
C ALA A 190 6.24 1.51 10.94
N PHE A 191 7.28 1.20 11.71
CA PHE A 191 7.19 0.44 12.96
C PHE A 191 6.62 -0.97 12.81
N HIS A 192 7.10 -1.79 11.89
CA HIS A 192 6.54 -3.14 11.72
C HIS A 192 6.86 -4.07 12.91
N LYS A 193 7.96 -3.84 13.64
CA LYS A 193 8.31 -4.65 14.82
C LYS A 193 7.31 -4.56 15.96
N VAL A 194 6.45 -3.53 15.98
CA VAL A 194 5.36 -3.44 16.98
C VAL A 194 4.16 -4.30 16.61
N ALA A 195 4.06 -4.73 15.35
CA ALA A 195 3.08 -5.73 14.91
C ALA A 195 3.59 -7.16 15.13
N HIS A 196 4.87 -7.41 14.83
CA HIS A 196 5.47 -8.74 14.91
C HIS A 196 7.00 -8.62 15.03
N PRO A 197 7.70 -9.45 15.83
CA PRO A 197 9.15 -9.34 16.05
C PRO A 197 10.02 -9.27 14.77
N ASP A 198 9.67 -10.03 13.74
CA ASP A 198 10.35 -10.01 12.43
C ASP A 198 10.16 -8.72 11.62
N GLY A 199 9.20 -7.87 11.99
CA GLY A 199 8.98 -6.53 11.42
C GLY A 199 9.03 -6.42 9.89
N GLU A 200 9.82 -5.47 9.42
CA GLU A 200 9.97 -5.16 8.00
C GLU A 200 10.64 -6.30 7.22
N ALA A 201 11.51 -7.09 7.86
CA ALA A 201 12.15 -8.25 7.23
C ALA A 201 11.11 -9.30 6.81
N ALA A 202 10.14 -9.64 7.68
CA ALA A 202 9.04 -10.54 7.31
C ALA A 202 8.18 -9.96 6.18
N THR A 203 7.96 -8.64 6.18
CA THR A 203 7.16 -7.97 5.15
C THR A 203 7.87 -8.01 3.79
N ALA A 204 9.18 -7.79 3.77
CA ALA A 204 10.00 -7.85 2.56
C ALA A 204 10.07 -9.26 1.97
N ARG A 205 10.20 -10.30 2.82
CA ARG A 205 10.12 -11.70 2.38
C ARG A 205 8.75 -12.04 1.81
N ALA A 206 7.67 -11.55 2.42
CA ALA A 206 6.32 -11.72 1.89
C ALA A 206 6.14 -11.04 0.53
N ALA A 207 6.66 -9.81 0.36
CA ALA A 207 6.64 -9.12 -0.93
C ALA A 207 7.39 -9.90 -2.02
N ALA A 208 8.56 -10.45 -1.69
CA ALA A 208 9.35 -11.30 -2.58
C ALA A 208 8.59 -12.59 -2.97
N LYS A 209 8.00 -13.29 -2.00
CA LYS A 209 7.15 -14.48 -2.24
C LYS A 209 5.98 -14.16 -3.15
N ALA A 210 5.36 -12.98 -2.97
CA ALA A 210 4.27 -12.51 -3.80
C ALA A 210 4.73 -11.90 -5.13
N GLY A 211 6.04 -11.84 -5.44
CA GLY A 211 6.55 -11.27 -6.68
C GLY A 211 6.16 -9.80 -6.88
N THR A 212 6.14 -9.00 -5.81
CA THR A 212 5.78 -7.58 -5.85
C THR A 212 6.79 -6.70 -5.11
N VAL A 213 6.58 -5.38 -5.17
CA VAL A 213 7.41 -4.36 -4.55
C VAL A 213 6.98 -4.05 -3.12
N MET A 214 7.97 -3.83 -2.25
CA MET A 214 7.77 -3.17 -0.95
C MET A 214 8.47 -1.82 -0.94
N ILE A 215 7.76 -0.79 -0.47
CA ILE A 215 8.37 0.50 -0.13
C ILE A 215 8.72 0.48 1.36
N VAL A 216 10.00 0.63 1.69
CA VAL A 216 10.47 0.69 3.09
C VAL A 216 10.46 2.14 3.56
N SER A 217 9.86 2.42 4.70
CA SER A 217 9.81 3.78 5.27
C SER A 217 11.13 4.17 5.93
N ILE A 218 11.45 5.47 5.92
CA ILE A 218 12.51 6.07 6.74
C ILE A 218 12.33 5.79 8.24
N SER A 219 11.08 5.57 8.69
CA SER A 219 10.74 5.25 10.08
C SER A 219 10.59 3.73 10.31
N SER A 220 11.31 2.92 9.54
CA SER A 220 11.39 1.47 9.74
C SER A 220 12.08 1.12 11.06
N THR A 221 11.61 0.06 11.73
CA THR A 221 12.22 -0.55 12.93
C THR A 221 13.35 -1.54 12.62
N THR A 222 13.67 -1.70 11.34
CA THR A 222 14.73 -2.56 10.81
C THR A 222 15.56 -1.73 9.83
N SER A 223 16.90 -1.86 9.87
CA SER A 223 17.76 -1.08 8.98
C SER A 223 17.53 -1.46 7.51
N LEU A 224 17.88 -0.57 6.57
CA LEU A 224 17.70 -0.84 5.14
C LEU A 224 18.48 -2.07 4.69
N GLU A 225 19.67 -2.21 5.27
CA GLU A 225 20.63 -3.28 5.04
C GLU A 225 20.09 -4.62 5.58
N ASP A 226 19.57 -4.65 6.82
CA ASP A 226 18.97 -5.86 7.40
C ASP A 226 17.70 -6.30 6.63
N VAL A 227 16.88 -5.36 6.16
CA VAL A 227 15.71 -5.67 5.31
C VAL A 227 16.15 -6.30 3.99
N ARG A 228 17.20 -5.74 3.36
CA ARG A 228 17.79 -6.31 2.14
C ARG A 228 18.37 -7.70 2.39
N GLU A 229 19.14 -7.87 3.46
CA GLU A 229 19.76 -9.15 3.82
C GLU A 229 18.69 -10.23 4.04
N ALA A 230 17.61 -9.90 4.76
CA ALA A 230 16.52 -10.82 5.01
C ALA A 230 15.72 -11.20 3.75
N ALA A 231 15.70 -10.35 2.72
CA ALA A 231 15.01 -10.59 1.46
C ALA A 231 15.87 -10.19 0.25
N PRO A 232 16.94 -10.95 -0.07
CA PRO A 232 17.94 -10.56 -1.07
C PRO A 232 17.35 -10.27 -2.46
N ASN A 233 16.32 -11.03 -2.84
CA ASN A 233 15.68 -10.95 -4.15
C ASN A 233 14.42 -10.06 -4.18
N ALA A 234 14.08 -9.39 -3.07
CA ALA A 234 12.91 -8.53 -3.03
C ALA A 234 13.10 -7.27 -3.89
N LEU A 235 12.05 -6.87 -4.62
CA LEU A 235 12.02 -5.54 -5.21
C LEU A 235 11.71 -4.53 -4.10
N LEU A 236 12.70 -3.71 -3.73
CA LEU A 236 12.55 -2.72 -2.66
C LEU A 236 12.73 -1.29 -3.20
N TRP A 237 11.84 -0.42 -2.76
CA TRP A 237 11.94 1.04 -2.89
C TRP A 237 12.09 1.65 -1.50
N PHE A 238 12.66 2.85 -1.41
CA PHE A 238 12.91 3.50 -0.14
C PHE A 238 12.20 4.84 -0.04
N GLN A 239 11.34 5.00 0.96
CA GLN A 239 10.63 6.25 1.23
C GLN A 239 11.38 7.13 2.22
N LEU A 240 11.52 8.42 1.90
CA LEU A 240 12.15 9.40 2.78
C LEU A 240 11.51 10.79 2.68
N CYS A 241 11.75 11.61 3.70
CA CYS A 241 11.53 13.06 3.67
C CYS A 241 12.86 13.78 3.46
N ILE A 242 12.78 15.00 2.95
CA ILE A 242 13.93 15.88 2.80
C ILE A 242 14.20 16.55 4.15
N PHE A 243 15.37 16.30 4.72
CA PHE A 243 15.79 16.93 5.98
C PHE A 243 16.37 18.32 5.72
N ALA A 244 16.26 19.21 6.72
CA ALA A 244 16.86 20.54 6.67
C ALA A 244 18.39 20.44 6.43
N ASP A 245 19.04 19.52 7.16
CA ASP A 245 20.40 19.10 6.85
C ASP A 245 20.41 18.11 5.68
N ARG A 246 20.82 18.60 4.52
CA ARG A 246 20.90 17.82 3.27
C ARG A 246 21.93 16.70 3.33
N THR A 247 22.91 16.76 4.24
CA THR A 247 23.88 15.68 4.39
C THR A 247 23.23 14.40 4.89
N ILE A 248 22.19 14.51 5.74
CA ILE A 248 21.41 13.37 6.23
C ILE A 248 20.66 12.71 5.06
N THR A 249 19.92 13.49 4.26
CA THR A 249 19.21 12.98 3.09
C THR A 249 20.18 12.31 2.11
N HIS A 250 21.31 12.94 1.82
CA HIS A 250 22.30 12.40 0.89
C HIS A 250 22.90 11.07 1.38
N ARG A 251 23.20 10.97 2.68
CA ARG A 251 23.68 9.73 3.30
C ARG A 251 22.64 8.61 3.23
N LEU A 252 21.37 8.93 3.47
CA LEU A 252 20.29 7.94 3.40
C LEU A 252 20.05 7.42 1.98
N VAL A 253 20.09 8.30 0.98
CA VAL A 253 20.00 7.90 -0.44
C VAL A 253 21.15 6.97 -0.80
N ARG A 254 22.40 7.33 -0.45
CA ARG A 254 23.56 6.46 -0.71
C ARG A 254 23.43 5.09 -0.07
N ARG A 255 23.00 5.03 1.20
CA ARG A 255 22.77 3.74 1.88
C ARG A 255 21.73 2.89 1.17
N ALA A 256 20.63 3.49 0.71
CA ALA A 256 19.60 2.78 -0.04
C ALA A 256 20.16 2.26 -1.39
N GLU A 257 20.91 3.08 -2.12
CA GLU A 257 21.57 2.68 -3.38
C GLU A 257 22.56 1.52 -3.16
N GLU A 258 23.43 1.63 -2.15
CA GLU A 258 24.42 0.61 -1.78
C GLU A 258 23.74 -0.69 -1.34
N ALA A 259 22.59 -0.62 -0.66
CA ALA A 259 21.77 -1.77 -0.28
C ALA A 259 20.86 -2.29 -1.43
N GLY A 260 20.99 -1.76 -2.65
CA GLY A 260 20.27 -2.25 -3.83
C GLY A 260 18.79 -1.91 -3.87
N TYR A 261 18.38 -0.79 -3.27
CA TYR A 261 17.03 -0.25 -3.46
C TYR A 261 16.93 0.40 -4.83
N SER A 262 15.87 0.10 -5.57
CA SER A 262 15.77 0.45 -7.00
C SER A 262 15.10 1.80 -7.27
N ALA A 263 14.45 2.39 -6.27
CA ALA A 263 13.84 3.71 -6.38
C ALA A 263 13.73 4.42 -5.03
N ILE A 264 13.66 5.75 -5.09
CA ILE A 264 13.38 6.63 -3.95
C ILE A 264 11.94 7.16 -4.06
N VAL A 265 11.20 7.09 -2.95
CA VAL A 265 9.85 7.63 -2.79
C VAL A 265 9.92 8.84 -1.87
N TYR A 266 9.87 10.04 -2.44
CA TYR A 266 9.89 11.26 -1.66
C TYR A 266 8.49 11.58 -1.10
N ALA A 267 8.36 11.63 0.23
CA ALA A 267 7.15 12.07 0.90
C ALA A 267 7.13 13.59 1.04
N ALA A 268 6.29 14.26 0.25
CA ALA A 268 6.23 15.72 0.14
C ALA A 268 5.14 16.36 1.02
N ASP A 269 4.20 15.58 1.53
CA ASP A 269 3.00 16.00 2.27
C ASP A 269 3.17 15.92 3.80
N ILE A 270 4.41 15.76 4.28
CA ILE A 270 4.76 15.79 5.72
C ILE A 270 5.73 16.94 6.02
N PRO A 271 5.34 18.22 5.80
CA PRO A 271 6.19 19.35 6.18
C PRO A 271 6.23 19.58 7.70
N VAL A 272 5.19 19.15 8.41
CA VAL A 272 5.06 19.15 9.88
C VAL A 272 4.36 17.87 10.33
N GLY A 273 4.44 17.56 11.62
CA GLY A 273 3.68 16.43 12.19
C GLY A 273 2.18 16.67 12.12
N GLY A 274 1.41 15.64 11.77
CA GLY A 274 -0.05 15.69 11.77
C GLY A 274 -0.68 15.92 13.14
N SER A 275 -2.01 16.10 13.17
CA SER A 275 -2.75 16.55 14.35
C SER A 275 -2.71 15.61 15.57
N ASN A 276 -2.42 14.32 15.36
CA ASN A 276 -2.23 13.35 16.45
C ASN A 276 -0.75 13.09 16.79
N SER A 277 0.16 14.01 16.43
CA SER A 277 1.59 13.89 16.72
C SER A 277 1.93 13.81 18.21
N GLU A 278 1.16 14.48 19.08
CA GLU A 278 1.31 14.37 20.55
C GLU A 278 1.00 12.96 21.07
N LYS A 279 -0.15 12.39 20.67
CA LYS A 279 -0.53 11.01 21.02
C LYS A 279 0.44 9.98 20.46
N PHE A 280 1.02 10.26 19.29
CA PHE A 280 2.09 9.44 18.73
C PHE A 280 3.39 9.55 19.54
N GLY A 281 3.71 10.74 20.06
CA GLY A 281 4.83 10.95 20.98
C GLY A 281 4.67 10.15 22.28
N ASP A 282 3.47 10.10 22.84
CA ASP A 282 3.17 9.30 24.03
C ASP A 282 3.30 7.80 23.74
N PHE A 283 2.73 7.32 22.61
CA PHE A 283 2.93 5.94 22.14
C PHE A 283 4.42 5.58 21.98
N LEU A 284 5.23 6.48 21.41
CA LEU A 284 6.66 6.23 21.23
C LEU A 284 7.40 6.16 22.56
N LYS A 285 7.04 6.99 23.54
CA LYS A 285 7.63 6.92 24.89
C LYS A 285 7.30 5.58 25.54
N ASP A 286 6.02 5.20 25.56
CA ASP A 286 5.56 3.93 26.12
C ASP A 286 6.25 2.73 25.43
N TYR A 287 6.37 2.78 24.10
CA TYR A 287 7.04 1.74 23.33
C TYR A 287 8.55 1.64 23.62
N MET A 288 9.23 2.78 23.77
CA MET A 288 10.65 2.80 24.12
C MET A 288 10.89 2.32 25.55
N GLU A 289 9.98 2.59 26.49
CA GLU A 289 10.04 2.07 27.86
C GLU A 289 9.81 0.55 27.92
N ASP A 290 8.89 0.01 27.11
CA ASP A 290 8.63 -1.44 27.03
C ASP A 290 9.77 -2.25 26.37
N LEU A 291 10.65 -1.60 25.61
CA LEU A 291 11.80 -2.23 24.95
C LEU A 291 13.04 -2.38 25.84
N GLY A 292 13.09 -1.71 26.99
CA GLY A 292 14.24 -1.70 27.92
C GLY A 292 15.33 -0.71 27.53
#